data_AF-A0A257BBB4-F1
#
_entry.id   AF-A0A257BBB4-F1
#
_cell.length_a   1.000
_cell.length_b   1.000
_cell.length_c   1.000
_cell.angle_alpha   90.00
_cell.angle_beta   90.00
_cell.angle_gamma   90.00
#
_symmetry.space_group_name_H-M   'P 1'
#
loop_
_entity.id
_entity.type
_entity.pdbx_description
1 polymer ?
#
loop_
_entity_poly.entity_id
_entity_poly.type
_entity_poly.pdbx_seq_one_letter_code
_entity_poly.pdbx_strand_id
1 'polypeptide(L)'
;MPTTDAPSLNRKDLDAPAVRLAPVALSKRIVACLAGWLVPGLGHSLLGRYGRAALIGFSIYAMALLGLLLRGHLYSPFDLDELFSFRDILSKVCLIGQIGIGALQPILIAAGVGTSFEFKSATYEYGTYFLVVAGLLNYLAIFDVFDIAKGRKA
;
A
#
# COMPACT_ATOMS: atom_id res chain seq x y z
N MET A 1 58.17 23.38 5.68
CA MET A 1 57.18 23.05 4.62
C MET A 1 56.66 21.65 4.91
N PRO A 2 55.38 21.46 5.23
CA PRO A 2 54.83 20.11 5.38
C PRO A 2 54.63 19.52 3.98
N THR A 3 55.16 18.32 3.74
CA THR A 3 54.94 17.56 2.51
C THR A 3 53.50 17.04 2.53
N THR A 4 52.71 17.54 1.58
CA THR A 4 51.34 17.07 1.30
C THR A 4 51.41 15.66 0.73
N ASP A 5 51.47 14.66 1.60
CA ASP A 5 51.27 13.25 1.24
C ASP A 5 49.77 12.97 1.14
N ALA A 6 49.13 13.51 0.08
CA ALA A 6 47.81 13.06 -0.32
C ALA A 6 47.96 11.67 -0.97
N PRO A 7 47.20 10.65 -0.54
CA PRO A 7 47.19 9.34 -1.20
C PRO A 7 46.84 9.52 -2.68
N SER A 8 47.67 8.98 -3.56
CA SER A 8 47.42 9.02 -5.00
C SER A 8 46.19 8.16 -5.33
N LEU A 9 45.02 8.80 -5.49
CA LEU A 9 43.77 8.17 -5.90
C LEU A 9 43.98 7.46 -7.25
N ASN A 10 44.11 6.13 -7.19
CA ASN A 10 44.32 5.29 -8.35
C ASN A 10 42.98 5.11 -9.07
N ARG A 11 42.94 5.34 -10.39
CA ARG A 11 41.71 5.14 -11.19
C ARG A 11 41.14 3.73 -11.05
N LYS A 12 42.00 2.73 -10.78
CA LYS A 12 41.58 1.34 -10.53
C LYS A 12 40.75 1.18 -9.25
N ASP A 13 40.88 2.08 -8.29
CA ASP A 13 40.08 2.08 -7.06
C ASP A 13 38.69 2.71 -7.30
N LEU A 14 38.56 3.57 -8.32
CA LEU A 14 37.27 4.04 -8.85
C LEU A 14 36.58 2.98 -9.73
N ASP A 15 37.34 2.00 -10.23
CA ASP A 15 36.84 0.86 -11.00
C ASP A 15 36.38 -0.30 -10.12
N ALA A 16 36.36 -0.13 -8.79
CA ALA A 16 35.57 -1.00 -7.91
C ALA A 16 34.18 -1.11 -8.56
N PRO A 17 33.69 -2.32 -8.87
CA PRO A 17 32.52 -2.47 -9.71
C PRO A 17 31.39 -1.75 -9.00
N ALA A 18 31.08 -0.54 -9.46
CA ALA A 18 29.91 0.20 -9.04
C ALA A 18 28.82 -0.84 -9.11
N VAL A 19 28.24 -1.20 -7.97
CA VAL A 19 27.25 -2.27 -7.88
C VAL A 19 26.12 -1.82 -8.78
N ARG A 20 26.20 -2.19 -10.07
CA ARG A 20 25.22 -1.86 -11.09
C ARG A 20 24.11 -2.83 -10.78
N LEU A 21 23.34 -2.50 -9.75
CA LEU A 21 21.98 -2.99 -9.60
C LEU A 21 21.32 -2.60 -10.92
N ALA A 22 21.19 -3.55 -11.84
CA ALA A 22 20.50 -3.33 -13.10
C ALA A 22 19.18 -2.64 -12.73
N PRO A 23 18.88 -1.43 -13.27
CA PRO A 23 17.66 -0.75 -12.92
C PRO A 23 16.55 -1.72 -13.28
N VAL A 24 15.85 -2.25 -12.26
CA VAL A 24 14.68 -3.09 -12.48
C VAL A 24 13.81 -2.33 -13.46
N ALA A 25 13.57 -2.92 -14.64
CA ALA A 25 12.90 -2.23 -15.73
C ALA A 25 11.64 -1.54 -15.19
N LEU A 26 11.44 -0.28 -15.55
CA LEU A 26 10.34 0.56 -15.05
C LEU A 26 9.00 -0.19 -15.11
N SER A 27 8.80 -0.97 -16.18
CA SER A 27 7.65 -1.86 -16.38
C SER A 27 7.47 -2.86 -15.24
N LYS A 28 8.52 -3.56 -14.83
CA LYS A 28 8.46 -4.56 -13.74
C LYS A 28 8.19 -3.90 -12.38
N ARG A 29 8.60 -2.64 -12.18
CA ARG A 29 8.27 -1.85 -10.98
C ARG A 29 6.81 -1.46 -10.93
N ILE A 30 6.28 -0.94 -12.03
CA ILE A 30 4.87 -0.57 -12.15
C ILE A 30 3.99 -1.80 -11.95
N VAL A 31 4.35 -2.94 -12.55
CA VAL A 31 3.62 -4.20 -12.38
C VAL A 31 3.64 -4.66 -10.91
N ALA A 32 4.77 -4.55 -10.21
CA ALA A 32 4.85 -4.90 -8.80
C ALA A 32 4.00 -3.98 -7.91
N CYS A 33 3.98 -2.67 -8.18
CA CYS A 33 3.14 -1.70 -7.46
C CYS A 33 1.65 -1.93 -7.75
N LEU A 34 1.27 -2.17 -9.01
CA LEU A 34 -0.11 -2.45 -9.38
C LEU A 34 -0.59 -3.78 -8.80
N ALA A 35 0.24 -4.81 -8.80
CA ALA A 35 -0.07 -6.08 -8.18
C ALA A 35 -0.24 -5.94 -6.66
N GLY A 36 0.62 -5.15 -6.00
CA GLY A 36 0.50 -4.83 -4.58
C GLY A 36 -0.74 -4.00 -4.24
N TRP A 37 -1.15 -3.10 -5.13
CA TRP A 37 -2.40 -2.37 -4.97
C TRP A 37 -3.62 -3.26 -5.15
N LEU A 38 -3.62 -4.12 -6.17
CA LEU A 38 -4.75 -4.99 -6.49
C LEU A 38 -5.01 -6.03 -5.40
N VAL A 39 -3.94 -6.66 -4.89
CA VAL A 39 -4.02 -7.64 -3.82
C VAL A 39 -2.99 -7.29 -2.75
N PRO A 40 -3.46 -6.92 -1.54
CA PRO A 40 -2.59 -6.63 -0.41
C PRO A 40 -1.55 -7.75 -0.20
N GLY A 41 -0.27 -7.40 -0.32
CA GLY A 41 0.87 -8.33 -0.16
C GLY A 41 1.41 -8.97 -1.46
N LEU A 42 0.74 -8.91 -2.61
CA LEU A 42 1.26 -9.50 -3.86
C LEU A 42 2.51 -8.79 -4.38
N GLY A 43 2.65 -7.48 -4.16
CA GLY A 43 3.82 -6.71 -4.59
C GLY A 43 5.13 -7.24 -3.99
N HIS A 44 5.13 -7.59 -2.69
CA HIS A 44 6.30 -8.17 -2.02
C HIS A 44 6.60 -9.61 -2.44
N SER A 45 5.57 -10.38 -2.81
CA SER A 45 5.75 -11.75 -3.31
C SER A 45 6.47 -11.77 -4.66
N LEU A 46 6.15 -10.83 -5.56
CA LEU A 46 6.81 -10.67 -6.86
C LEU A 46 8.28 -10.23 -6.75
N LEU A 47 8.66 -9.62 -5.63
CA LEU A 47 10.04 -9.26 -5.33
C LEU A 47 10.79 -10.36 -4.54
N GLY A 48 10.17 -11.53 -4.34
CA GLY A 48 10.78 -12.69 -3.67
C GLY A 48 10.86 -12.58 -2.14
N ARG A 49 10.18 -11.59 -1.53
CA ARG A 49 10.20 -11.35 -0.08
C ARG A 49 8.93 -11.83 0.60
N TYR A 50 8.74 -13.14 0.60
CA TYR A 50 7.52 -13.81 1.11
C TYR A 50 7.23 -13.52 2.59
N GLY A 51 8.25 -13.38 3.45
CA GLY A 51 8.03 -13.07 4.86
C GLY A 51 7.38 -11.69 5.07
N ARG A 52 7.83 -10.67 4.33
CA ARG A 52 7.21 -9.33 4.38
C ARG A 52 5.82 -9.34 3.74
N ALA A 53 5.66 -10.06 2.64
CA ALA A 53 4.37 -10.23 1.97
C ALA A 53 3.31 -10.82 2.92
N ALA A 54 3.66 -11.88 3.66
CA ALA A 54 2.76 -12.54 4.58
C ALA A 54 2.37 -11.64 5.76
N LEU A 55 3.35 -10.94 6.36
CA LEU A 55 3.11 -10.10 7.54
C LEU A 55 2.27 -8.85 7.21
N ILE A 56 2.57 -8.21 6.07
CA ILE A 56 1.82 -7.04 5.59
C ILE A 56 0.42 -7.47 5.12
N GLY A 57 0.34 -8.52 4.30
CA GLY A 57 -0.93 -9.05 3.83
C GLY A 57 -1.83 -9.45 5.01
N PHE A 58 -1.30 -10.25 5.94
CA PHE A 58 -2.02 -10.64 7.16
C PHE A 58 -2.54 -9.43 7.94
N SER A 59 -1.71 -8.40 8.14
CA SER A 59 -2.12 -7.20 8.87
C SER A 59 -3.27 -6.48 8.16
N ILE A 60 -3.20 -6.32 6.84
CA ILE A 60 -4.25 -5.65 6.05
C ILE A 60 -5.54 -6.47 6.06
N TYR A 61 -5.45 -7.79 5.82
CA TYR A 61 -6.63 -8.67 5.86
C TYR A 61 -7.26 -8.76 7.25
N ALA A 62 -6.45 -8.78 8.32
CA ALA A 62 -6.97 -8.78 9.69
C ALA A 62 -7.71 -7.48 10.01
N MET A 63 -7.15 -6.32 9.63
CA MET A 63 -7.82 -5.01 9.80
C MET A 63 -9.11 -4.93 8.97
N ALA A 64 -9.09 -5.40 7.73
CA ALA A 64 -10.27 -5.44 6.88
C ALA A 64 -11.35 -6.35 7.46
N LEU A 65 -10.99 -7.55 7.91
CA LEU A 65 -11.91 -8.50 8.54
C LEU A 65 -12.51 -7.94 9.83
N LEU A 66 -11.70 -7.33 10.70
CA LEU A 66 -12.19 -6.67 11.92
C LEU A 66 -13.13 -5.52 11.58
N GLY A 67 -12.80 -4.72 10.56
CA GLY A 67 -13.68 -3.65 10.08
C GLY A 67 -15.06 -4.16 9.65
N LEU A 68 -15.11 -5.27 8.92
CA LEU A 68 -16.36 -5.92 8.52
C LEU A 68 -17.11 -6.53 9.70
N LEU A 69 -16.41 -7.21 10.62
CA LEU A 69 -17.02 -7.80 11.83
C LEU A 69 -17.67 -6.74 12.73
N LEU A 70 -17.07 -5.56 12.80
CA LEU A 70 -17.61 -4.41 13.53
C LEU A 70 -18.74 -3.69 12.79
N ARG A 71 -19.19 -4.24 11.65
CA ARG A 71 -20.21 -3.68 10.77
C ARG A 71 -19.81 -2.32 10.20
N GLY A 72 -18.52 -2.16 9.87
CA GLY A 72 -18.02 -0.97 9.19
C GLY A 72 -18.63 -0.80 7.81
N HIS A 73 -18.74 0.46 7.39
CA HIS A 73 -19.29 0.80 6.09
C HIS A 73 -18.21 0.83 5.01
N LEU A 74 -18.52 0.18 3.89
CA LEU A 74 -17.73 0.27 2.67
C LEU A 74 -18.33 1.36 1.79
N TYR A 75 -17.60 2.46 1.63
CA TYR A 75 -17.96 3.50 0.68
C TYR A 75 -17.76 2.99 -0.73
N SER A 76 -18.70 3.31 -1.62
CA SER A 76 -18.71 2.81 -2.98
C SER A 76 -17.89 3.74 -3.89
N PRO A 77 -16.83 3.25 -4.55
CA PRO A 77 -16.06 4.08 -5.47
C PRO A 77 -16.80 4.37 -6.79
N PHE A 78 -17.92 3.70 -7.04
CA PHE A 78 -18.72 3.85 -8.25
C PHE A 78 -19.87 4.86 -8.10
N ASP A 79 -20.19 5.25 -6.87
CA ASP A 79 -21.20 6.26 -6.59
C ASP A 79 -20.57 7.66 -6.72
N LEU A 80 -20.80 8.26 -7.89
CA LEU A 80 -20.25 9.58 -8.27
C LEU A 80 -20.69 10.67 -7.29
N ASP A 81 -21.85 10.52 -6.66
CA ASP A 81 -22.35 11.46 -5.67
C ASP A 81 -21.50 11.46 -4.39
N GLU A 82 -21.06 10.29 -3.90
CA GLU A 82 -20.14 10.22 -2.76
C GLU A 82 -18.74 10.77 -3.13
N LEU A 83 -18.31 10.54 -4.38
CA LEU A 83 -17.02 10.97 -4.87
C LEU A 83 -16.94 12.49 -5.11
N PHE A 84 -17.99 13.11 -5.69
CA PHE A 84 -17.97 14.51 -6.14
C PHE A 84 -18.77 15.49 -5.27
N SER A 85 -19.71 15.05 -4.43
CA SER A 85 -20.53 15.96 -3.59
C SER A 85 -19.71 16.76 -2.57
N PHE A 86 -19.88 18.08 -2.48
CA PHE A 86 -19.13 18.94 -1.54
C PHE A 86 -19.63 18.90 -0.09
N ARG A 87 -20.74 18.18 0.19
CA ARG A 87 -21.39 18.21 1.52
C ARG A 87 -20.67 17.40 2.59
N ASP A 88 -20.07 16.26 2.22
CA ASP A 88 -19.56 15.28 3.20
C ASP A 88 -18.06 15.00 2.99
N ILE A 89 -17.23 15.95 3.41
CA ILE A 89 -15.75 15.87 3.31
C ILE A 89 -15.21 14.61 4.00
N LEU A 90 -15.79 14.23 5.14
CA LEU A 90 -15.34 13.06 5.91
C LEU A 90 -15.56 11.76 5.12
N SER A 91 -16.72 11.60 4.47
CA SER A 91 -17.02 10.44 3.63
C SER A 91 -16.01 10.31 2.47
N LYS A 92 -15.57 11.43 1.88
CA LYS A 92 -14.52 11.41 0.84
C LYS A 92 -13.18 10.95 1.37
N VAL A 93 -12.76 11.45 2.52
CA VAL A 93 -11.48 11.06 3.13
C VAL A 93 -11.52 9.56 3.45
N CYS A 94 -12.65 9.06 3.96
CA CYS A 94 -12.85 7.64 4.18
C CYS A 94 -12.82 6.84 2.88
N LEU A 95 -13.52 7.29 1.82
CA LEU A 95 -13.53 6.65 0.51
C LEU A 95 -12.11 6.56 -0.08
N ILE A 96 -11.34 7.65 -0.07
CA ILE A 96 -9.96 7.67 -0.57
C ILE A 96 -9.09 6.67 0.19
N GLY A 97 -9.27 6.59 1.51
CA GLY A 97 -8.60 5.60 2.35
C GLY A 97 -8.99 4.18 1.96
N GLN A 98 -10.28 3.91 1.80
CA GLN A 98 -10.80 2.57 1.49
C GLN A 98 -10.49 2.10 0.07
N ILE A 99 -10.31 2.99 -0.91
CA ILE A 99 -9.78 2.64 -2.24
C ILE A 99 -8.42 1.94 -2.14
N GLY A 100 -7.66 2.24 -1.08
CA GLY A 100 -6.41 1.56 -0.79
C GLY A 100 -6.57 0.07 -0.51
N ILE A 101 -7.75 -0.41 -0.09
CA ILE A 101 -8.02 -1.85 0.14
C ILE A 101 -7.83 -2.66 -1.16
N GLY A 102 -7.88 -2.01 -2.32
CA GLY A 102 -7.63 -2.63 -3.62
C GLY A 102 -8.86 -3.33 -4.16
N ALA A 103 -8.67 -4.45 -4.87
CA ALA A 103 -9.78 -5.19 -5.48
C ALA A 103 -10.74 -5.82 -4.45
N LEU A 104 -10.30 -5.99 -3.20
CA LEU A 104 -11.11 -6.58 -2.15
C LEU A 104 -12.35 -5.72 -1.82
N GLN A 105 -12.26 -4.39 -1.92
CA GLN A 105 -13.39 -3.49 -1.68
C GLN A 105 -14.55 -3.71 -2.67
N PRO A 106 -14.39 -3.56 -4.00
CA PRO A 106 -15.49 -3.78 -4.94
C PRO A 106 -16.01 -5.22 -4.93
N ILE A 107 -15.17 -6.20 -4.62
CA ILE A 107 -15.60 -7.60 -4.46
C ILE A 107 -16.55 -7.76 -3.27
N LEU A 108 -16.23 -7.14 -2.12
CA LEU A 108 -17.09 -7.18 -0.93
C LEU A 108 -18.40 -6.43 -1.13
N ILE A 109 -18.35 -5.27 -1.80
CA ILE A 109 -19.54 -4.50 -2.15
C ILE A 109 -20.43 -5.31 -3.09
N ALA A 110 -19.87 -5.96 -4.11
CA ALA A 110 -20.61 -6.84 -5.02
C ALA A 110 -21.21 -8.06 -4.30
N ALA A 111 -20.57 -8.54 -3.23
CA ALA A 111 -21.11 -9.59 -2.35
C ALA A 111 -22.18 -9.08 -1.36
N GLY A 112 -22.49 -7.77 -1.36
CA GLY A 112 -23.46 -7.16 -0.45
C GLY A 112 -22.97 -7.01 0.99
N VAL A 113 -21.66 -7.11 1.22
CA VAL A 113 -21.06 -7.02 2.56
C VAL A 113 -20.69 -5.58 2.86
N GLY A 114 -21.07 -5.06 4.04
CA GLY A 114 -20.66 -3.72 4.50
C GLY A 114 -21.33 -2.54 3.78
N THR A 115 -22.34 -2.79 2.95
CA THR A 115 -23.09 -1.77 2.18
C THR A 115 -24.22 -1.11 2.98
N SER A 116 -24.55 -1.66 4.15
CA SER A 116 -25.65 -1.17 4.99
C SER A 116 -25.18 -0.10 5.98
N PHE A 117 -25.88 1.04 6.00
CA PHE A 117 -25.69 2.08 7.01
C PHE A 117 -26.41 1.68 8.30
N GLU A 118 -25.71 0.98 9.20
CA GLU A 118 -26.24 0.63 10.51
C GLU A 118 -25.82 1.64 11.58
N PHE A 119 -26.41 2.84 11.54
CA PHE A 119 -26.20 3.91 12.54
C PHE A 119 -26.60 3.54 13.98
N LYS A 120 -27.16 2.35 14.19
CA LYS A 120 -27.67 1.89 15.49
C LYS A 120 -26.62 1.14 16.32
N SER A 121 -25.49 0.74 15.72
CA SER A 121 -24.41 0.05 16.42
C SER A 121 -23.28 1.02 16.79
N ALA A 122 -22.88 1.02 18.07
CA ALA A 122 -21.72 1.79 18.54
C ALA A 122 -20.40 1.37 17.87
N THR A 123 -20.34 0.16 17.28
CA THR A 123 -19.13 -0.36 16.62
C THR A 123 -18.96 0.09 15.17
N TYR A 124 -20.02 0.62 14.55
CA TYR A 124 -20.08 0.95 13.13
C TYR A 124 -19.00 1.96 12.71
N GLU A 125 -18.84 3.03 13.50
CA GLU A 125 -17.85 4.07 13.22
C GLU A 125 -16.43 3.51 13.32
N TYR A 126 -16.15 2.74 14.39
CA TYR A 126 -14.86 2.08 14.58
C TYR A 126 -14.55 1.09 13.45
N GLY A 127 -15.54 0.29 13.02
CA GLY A 127 -15.38 -0.64 11.90
C GLY A 127 -15.03 0.07 10.60
N THR A 128 -15.66 1.20 10.33
CA THR A 128 -15.38 2.04 9.16
C THR A 128 -13.94 2.57 9.19
N TYR A 129 -13.44 2.99 10.36
CA TYR A 129 -12.04 3.41 10.51
C TYR A 129 -11.05 2.25 10.35
N PHE A 130 -11.37 1.04 10.80
CA PHE A 130 -10.53 -0.14 10.54
C PHE A 130 -10.37 -0.44 9.05
N LEU A 131 -11.44 -0.28 8.27
CA LEU A 131 -11.40 -0.41 6.80
C LEU A 131 -10.52 0.67 6.17
N VAL A 132 -10.65 1.92 6.62
CA VAL A 132 -9.79 3.03 6.19
C VAL A 132 -8.32 2.73 6.49
N VAL A 133 -8.01 2.31 7.72
CA VAL A 133 -6.63 1.98 8.12
C VAL A 133 -6.08 0.80 7.31
N ALA A 134 -6.90 -0.21 7.00
CA ALA A 134 -6.49 -1.31 6.13
C ALA A 134 -6.06 -0.81 4.74
N GLY A 135 -6.82 0.11 4.14
CA GLY A 135 -6.45 0.71 2.86
C GLY A 135 -5.21 1.61 2.93
N LEU A 136 -5.07 2.41 3.99
CA LEU A 136 -3.87 3.21 4.24
C LEU A 136 -2.62 2.35 4.42
N LEU A 137 -2.73 1.21 5.12
CA LEU A 137 -1.64 0.24 5.25
C LEU A 137 -1.24 -0.35 3.89
N ASN A 138 -2.18 -0.58 2.98
CA ASN A 138 -1.86 -1.02 1.63
C ASN A 138 -1.14 0.07 0.82
N TYR A 139 -1.50 1.34 0.97
CA TYR A 139 -0.73 2.44 0.37
C TYR A 139 0.71 2.48 0.88
N LEU A 140 0.92 2.32 2.19
CA LEU A 140 2.26 2.22 2.77
C LEU A 140 3.03 1.00 2.25
N ALA A 141 2.35 -0.14 2.08
CA ALA A 141 2.94 -1.33 1.50
C ALA A 141 3.42 -1.10 0.06
N ILE A 142 2.63 -0.41 -0.76
CA ILE A 142 3.01 -0.03 -2.13
C ILE A 142 4.23 0.89 -2.13
N PHE A 143 4.30 1.88 -1.22
CA PHE A 143 5.48 2.73 -1.08
C PHE A 143 6.72 1.93 -0.65
N ASP A 144 6.58 0.94 0.23
CA ASP A 144 7.68 0.05 0.59
C ASP A 144 8.14 -0.81 -0.60
N VAL A 145 7.22 -1.38 -1.39
CA VAL A 145 7.56 -2.09 -2.63
C VAL A 145 8.33 -1.18 -3.59
N PHE A 146 7.88 0.07 -3.74
CA PHE A 146 8.55 1.06 -4.60
C PHE A 146 9.98 1.37 -4.11
N ASP A 147 10.18 1.56 -2.81
CA ASP A 147 11.50 1.79 -2.22
C ASP A 147 12.43 0.58 -2.38
N ILE A 148 11.92 -0.65 -2.21
CA ILE A 148 12.69 -1.88 -2.46
C ILE A 148 13.06 -1.96 -3.95
N ALA A 149 12.12 -1.69 -4.86
CA ALA A 149 12.35 -1.71 -6.30
C ALA A 149 13.35 -0.64 -6.78
N LYS A 150 13.48 0.47 -6.04
CA LYS A 150 14.49 1.51 -6.25
C LYS A 150 15.89 1.11 -5.75
N GLY A 151 16.02 -0.02 -5.04
CA GLY A 151 17.28 -0.48 -4.47
C GLY A 151 17.69 0.26 -3.19
N ARG A 152 16.78 1.03 -2.57
CA ARG A 152 17.04 1.73 -1.30
C ARG A 152 17.00 0.82 -0.07
N LYS A 153 16.37 -0.36 -0.16
CA LYS A 153 16.24 -1.33 0.94
C LYS A 153 16.61 -2.74 0.50
N ALA A 154 17.75 -3.22 1.00
CA ALA A 154 18.20 -4.62 0.88
C ALA A 154 17.38 -5.58 1.76
#